data_AF-A0A9E4ZAY5-F1
#
_entry.id   AF-A0A9E4ZAY5-F1
#
_cell.length_a   1.000
_cell.length_b   1.000
_cell.length_c   1.000
_cell.angle_alpha   90.00
_cell.angle_beta   90.00
_cell.angle_gamma   90.00
#
_symmetry.space_group_name_H-M   'P 1'
#
loop_
_entity.id
_entity.type
_entity.pdbx_description
1 polymer ?
#
loop_
_entity_poly.entity_id
_entity_poly.type
_entity_poly.pdbx_seq_one_letter_code
_entity_poly.pdbx_strand_id
1 'polypeptide(L)'
;AEWLRIEESSRHQIGPEQAQSPRSPMTYGRLATMETPVLMLTGGADLLSPPAMMKLVAEHIPGCRFEIVPEAGHAAFWEQPEVWNRLVLDFIGEHKA
;
A
#
# COMPACT_ATOMS: atom_id res chain seq x y z
N ALA A 1 -22.79 8.41 -24.53
CA ALA A 1 -23.73 7.73 -23.61
C ALA A 1 -23.54 8.31 -22.22
N GLU A 2 -24.59 8.36 -21.38
CA GLU A 2 -24.54 8.96 -20.04
C GLU A 2 -23.44 8.38 -19.15
N TRP A 3 -23.11 7.09 -19.31
CA TRP A 3 -22.01 6.43 -18.60
C TRP A 3 -20.64 7.11 -18.80
N LEU A 4 -20.33 7.57 -20.02
CA LEU A 4 -19.05 8.24 -20.30
C LEU A 4 -18.95 9.60 -19.60
N ARG A 5 -20.09 10.31 -19.48
CA ARG A 5 -20.17 11.59 -18.76
C ARG A 5 -19.99 11.38 -17.25
N ILE A 6 -20.60 10.31 -16.70
CA ILE A 6 -20.42 9.93 -15.30
C ILE A 6 -18.96 9.59 -15.04
N GLU A 7 -18.33 8.76 -15.88
CA GLU A 7 -16.92 8.41 -15.76
C GLU A 7 -16.03 9.66 -15.74
N GLU A 8 -16.21 10.55 -16.73
CA GLU A 8 -15.44 11.80 -16.82
C GLU A 8 -15.62 12.68 -15.57
N SER A 9 -16.87 12.83 -15.10
CA SER A 9 -17.17 13.63 -13.90
C SER A 9 -16.73 12.97 -12.58
N SER A 10 -16.52 11.64 -12.57
CA SER A 10 -16.12 10.89 -11.37
C SER A 10 -14.62 10.85 -11.16
N ARG A 11 -13.83 11.22 -12.18
CA ARG A 11 -12.38 11.39 -12.09
C ARG A 11 -12.07 12.53 -11.12
N HIS A 12 -11.65 12.16 -9.91
CA HIS A 12 -11.17 13.12 -8.93
C HIS A 12 -9.87 13.75 -9.43
N GLN A 13 -9.92 15.04 -9.79
CA GLN A 13 -8.73 15.85 -9.94
C GLN A 13 -8.31 16.28 -8.54
N ILE A 14 -7.30 15.62 -7.97
CA ILE A 14 -6.70 16.07 -6.70
C ILE A 14 -5.87 17.31 -7.00
N GLY A 15 -6.41 18.47 -6.67
CA GLY A 15 -5.67 19.72 -6.68
C GLY A 15 -4.77 19.83 -5.43
N PRO A 16 -3.69 20.64 -5.48
CA PRO A 16 -2.81 20.85 -4.32
C PRO A 16 -3.55 21.35 -3.07
N GLU A 17 -4.69 22.02 -3.23
CA GLU A 17 -5.56 22.48 -2.15
C GLU A 17 -6.32 21.38 -1.40
N GLN A 18 -6.45 20.18 -1.99
CA GLN A 18 -7.10 19.02 -1.38
C GLN A 18 -6.11 18.04 -0.75
N ALA A 19 -4.80 18.25 -0.97
CA ALA A 19 -3.77 17.44 -0.37
C ALA A 19 -3.72 17.69 1.15
N GLN A 20 -3.92 16.64 1.94
CA GLN A 20 -3.69 16.73 3.38
C GLN A 20 -2.20 16.83 3.64
N SER A 21 -1.79 17.86 4.40
CA SER A 21 -0.42 17.94 4.89
C SER A 21 -0.17 16.80 5.89
N PRO A 22 0.73 15.86 5.61
CA PRO A 22 1.00 14.78 6.54
C PRO A 22 1.64 15.36 7.80
N ARG A 23 1.08 15.06 8.98
CA ARG A 23 1.70 15.42 10.28
C ARG A 23 3.12 14.88 10.42
N SER A 24 3.41 13.79 9.72
CA SER A 24 4.72 13.17 9.64
C SER A 24 5.06 12.88 8.19
N PRO A 25 5.97 13.66 7.57
CA PRO A 25 6.42 13.39 6.21
C PRO A 25 7.06 12.00 6.11
N MET A 26 6.68 11.22 5.10
CA MET A 26 7.31 9.94 4.75
C MET A 26 8.50 10.20 3.82
N THR A 27 9.66 10.51 4.39
CA THR A 27 10.90 10.67 3.62
C THR A 27 11.75 9.40 3.72
N TYR A 28 12.54 9.11 2.68
CA TYR A 28 13.46 7.97 2.69
C TYR A 28 14.42 7.98 3.89
N GLY A 29 14.91 9.16 4.29
CA GLY A 29 15.76 9.29 5.48
C GLY A 29 15.09 8.85 6.79
N ARG A 30 13.77 9.05 6.92
CA ARG A 30 13.02 8.58 8.10
C ARG A 30 12.70 7.09 8.05
N LEU A 31 12.41 6.58 6.86
CA LEU A 31 12.19 5.14 6.65
C LEU A 31 13.45 4.34 6.99
N ALA A 32 14.62 4.86 6.62
CA ALA A 32 15.91 4.24 6.90
C ALA A 32 16.25 4.15 8.40
N THR A 33 15.59 4.93 9.25
CA THR A 33 15.79 4.93 10.71
C THR A 33 14.78 4.06 11.48
N MET A 34 13.89 3.36 10.78
CA MET A 34 12.88 2.51 11.43
C MET A 34 13.53 1.25 12.02
N GLU A 35 13.21 0.93 13.27
CA GLU A 35 13.68 -0.27 13.98
C GLU A 35 12.59 -1.33 14.16
N THR A 36 11.32 -0.95 14.01
CA THR A 36 10.19 -1.87 14.10
C THR A 36 10.16 -2.78 12.89
N PRO A 37 9.98 -4.11 13.05
CA PRO A 37 9.74 -5.00 11.92
C PRO A 37 8.54 -4.53 11.09
N VAL A 38 8.69 -4.51 9.76
CA VAL A 38 7.64 -4.06 8.83
C VAL A 38 7.28 -5.15 7.83
N LEU A 39 5.98 -5.38 7.65
CA LEU A 39 5.40 -6.07 6.50
C LEU A 39 4.67 -5.05 5.63
N MET A 40 5.06 -4.96 4.36
CA MET A 40 4.39 -4.16 3.34
C MET A 40 3.64 -5.07 2.36
N LEU A 41 2.31 -4.89 2.29
CA LEU A 41 1.41 -5.65 1.42
C LEU A 41 0.80 -4.74 0.36
N THR A 42 0.67 -5.24 -0.86
CA THR A 42 -0.01 -4.56 -1.98
C THR A 42 -0.72 -5.57 -2.86
N GLY A 43 -1.81 -5.17 -3.51
CA GLY A 43 -2.48 -5.98 -4.52
C GLY A 43 -1.73 -5.93 -5.86
N GLY A 44 -1.61 -7.07 -6.55
CA GLY A 44 -0.91 -7.16 -7.84
C GLY A 44 -1.49 -6.28 -8.95
N ALA A 45 -2.77 -5.93 -8.85
CA ALA A 45 -3.51 -5.05 -9.77
C ALA A 45 -3.87 -3.69 -9.14
N ASP A 46 -3.20 -3.31 -8.03
CA ASP A 46 -3.43 -2.02 -7.39
C ASP A 46 -2.96 -0.86 -8.29
N LEU A 47 -3.88 0.04 -8.64
CA LEU A 47 -3.60 1.24 -9.43
C LEU A 47 -3.45 2.50 -8.56
N LEU A 48 -3.87 2.46 -7.29
CA LEU A 48 -3.74 3.57 -6.36
C LEU A 48 -2.38 3.56 -5.67
N SER A 49 -1.92 2.38 -5.27
CA SER A 49 -0.56 2.15 -4.76
C SER A 49 0.13 1.01 -5.51
N PRO A 50 0.61 1.25 -6.75
CA PRO A 50 1.14 0.19 -7.59
C PRO A 50 2.30 -0.58 -6.95
N PRO A 51 2.41 -1.90 -7.18
CA PRO A 51 3.43 -2.73 -6.55
C PRO A 51 4.86 -2.23 -6.72
N ALA A 52 5.20 -1.70 -7.90
CA ALA A 52 6.53 -1.14 -8.16
C ALA A 52 6.83 0.08 -7.25
N MET A 53 5.85 0.96 -7.03
CA MET A 53 6.00 2.12 -6.14
C MET A 53 6.14 1.66 -4.69
N MET A 54 5.30 0.73 -4.25
CA MET A 54 5.36 0.18 -2.89
C MET A 54 6.69 -0.54 -2.64
N LYS A 55 7.20 -1.29 -3.63
CA LYS A 55 8.51 -1.95 -3.55
C LYS A 55 9.64 -0.94 -3.33
N LEU A 56 9.64 0.17 -4.05
CA LEU A 56 10.63 1.24 -3.87
C LEU A 56 10.60 1.81 -2.44
N VAL A 57 9.41 1.98 -1.85
CA VAL A 57 9.29 2.44 -0.46
C VAL A 57 9.81 1.37 0.52
N ALA A 58 9.43 0.10 0.31
CA ALA A 58 9.87 -1.01 1.16
C ALA A 58 11.40 -1.16 1.20
N GLU A 59 12.09 -0.93 0.09
CA GLU A 59 13.56 -1.00 -0.01
C GLU A 59 14.29 0.03 0.86
N HIS A 60 13.61 1.10 1.28
CA HIS A 60 14.17 2.12 2.17
C HIS A 60 13.92 1.83 3.66
N ILE A 61 13.20 0.75 3.99
CA ILE A 61 12.89 0.37 5.37
C ILE A 61 13.77 -0.85 5.72
N PRO A 62 14.68 -0.75 6.72
CA PRO A 62 15.52 -1.86 7.12
C PRO A 62 14.70 -3.08 7.54
N GLY A 63 15.01 -4.25 6.96
CA GLY A 63 14.34 -5.51 7.29
C GLY A 63 12.87 -5.59 6.86
N CYS A 64 12.38 -4.68 6.02
CA CYS A 64 11.01 -4.73 5.53
C CYS A 64 10.75 -5.96 4.66
N ARG A 65 9.74 -6.75 5.04
CA ARG A 65 9.18 -7.82 4.22
C ARG A 65 8.18 -7.21 3.25
N PHE A 66 8.34 -7.47 1.96
CA PHE A 66 7.43 -7.00 0.92
C PHE A 66 6.76 -8.17 0.23
N GLU A 67 5.44 -8.18 0.19
CA GLU A 67 4.65 -9.25 -0.43
C GLU A 67 3.56 -8.66 -1.33
N ILE A 68 3.24 -9.39 -2.40
CA ILE A 68 2.17 -9.03 -3.33
C ILE A 68 1.06 -10.05 -3.18
N VAL A 69 -0.17 -9.55 -3.01
CA VAL A 69 -1.38 -10.36 -3.06
C VAL A 69 -1.79 -10.50 -4.53
N PRO A 70 -1.71 -11.69 -5.13
CA PRO A 70 -1.98 -11.89 -6.56
C PRO A 70 -3.45 -11.63 -6.88
N GLU A 71 -3.74 -11.19 -8.10
CA GLU A 71 -5.10 -10.99 -8.61
C GLU A 71 -5.99 -10.16 -7.66
N ALA A 72 -5.43 -9.09 -7.07
CA ALA A 72 -6.13 -8.19 -6.17
C ALA A 72 -5.80 -6.73 -6.49
N GLY A 73 -6.80 -5.86 -6.41
CA GLY A 73 -6.67 -4.40 -6.50
C GLY A 73 -6.25 -3.76 -5.19
N HIS A 74 -6.63 -2.49 -5.00
CA HIS A 74 -6.23 -1.73 -3.82
C HIS A 74 -6.78 -2.30 -2.51
N ALA A 75 -8.00 -2.86 -2.54
CA ALA A 75 -8.63 -3.46 -1.36
C ALA A 75 -8.24 -4.94 -1.23
N ALA A 76 -6.94 -5.25 -1.30
CA ALA A 76 -6.46 -6.64 -1.35
C ALA A 76 -6.89 -7.50 -0.14
N PHE A 77 -7.04 -6.88 1.03
CA PHE A 77 -7.58 -7.55 2.23
C PHE A 77 -9.03 -8.01 2.08
N TRP A 78 -9.81 -7.35 1.22
CA TRP A 78 -11.20 -7.68 0.92
C TRP A 78 -11.31 -8.65 -0.25
N GLU A 79 -10.49 -8.45 -1.27
CA GLU A 79 -10.54 -9.24 -2.52
C GLU A 79 -9.93 -10.64 -2.34
N GLN A 80 -8.87 -10.77 -1.53
CA GLN A 80 -8.16 -12.04 -1.28
C GLN A 80 -7.89 -12.21 0.23
N PRO A 81 -8.94 -12.30 1.07
CA PRO A 81 -8.81 -12.26 2.52
C PRO A 81 -7.98 -13.43 3.07
N GLU A 82 -8.03 -14.62 2.47
CA GLU A 82 -7.26 -15.79 2.94
C GLU A 82 -5.75 -15.59 2.75
N VAL A 83 -5.35 -15.02 1.60
CA VAL A 83 -3.94 -14.73 1.33
C VAL A 83 -3.44 -13.62 2.23
N TRP A 84 -4.21 -12.52 2.31
CA TRP A 84 -3.88 -11.38 3.18
C TRP A 84 -3.71 -11.81 4.64
N ASN A 85 -4.72 -12.50 5.20
CA ASN A 85 -4.72 -12.90 6.60
C ASN A 85 -3.58 -13.87 6.92
N ARG A 86 -3.26 -14.81 6.02
CA ARG A 86 -2.12 -15.69 6.21
C ARG A 86 -0.82 -14.91 6.31
N LEU A 87 -0.53 -14.02 5.36
CA LEU A 87 0.69 -13.21 5.37
C LEU A 87 0.82 -12.35 6.63
N VAL A 88 -0.28 -11.74 7.08
CA VAL A 88 -0.31 -10.96 8.32
C VAL A 88 -0.06 -11.83 9.55
N LEU A 89 -0.74 -12.96 9.67
CA LEU A 89 -0.63 -13.85 10.83
C LEU A 89 0.75 -14.53 10.91
N ASP A 90 1.32 -14.92 9.76
CA ASP A 90 2.66 -15.49 9.68
C ASP A 90 3.70 -14.47 10.17
N PHE A 91 3.63 -13.23 9.68
CA PHE A 91 4.52 -12.15 10.09
C PHE A 91 4.42 -11.82 11.58
N ILE A 92 3.19 -11.72 12.12
CA ILE A 92 2.98 -11.54 13.57
C ILE A 92 3.54 -12.75 14.33
N GLY A 93 3.43 -13.95 13.77
CA GLY A 93 3.94 -15.19 14.34
C GLY A 93 5.47 -15.23 14.45
N GLU A 94 6.16 -14.70 13.45
CA GLU A 94 7.64 -14.58 13.37
C GLU A 94 8.21 -13.56 14.38
N HIS A 95 7.41 -12.55 14.77
CA HIS A 95 7.84 -11.44 15.62
C HIS A 95 7.15 -11.39 17.00
N LYS A 96 6.78 -12.55 17.55
CA LYS A 96 6.27 -12.64 18.93
C LYS A 96 7.34 -12.17 19.92
N ALA A 97 6.92 -11.40 20.93
CA ALA A 97 7.75 -10.99 22.06
C ALA A 97 8.17 -12.17 22.94
#